data_AF-A0A257JBP3-F1
#
_entry.id   AF-A0A257JBP3-F1
#
_cell.length_a   1.000
_cell.length_b   1.000
_cell.length_c   1.000
_cell.angle_alpha   90.00
_cell.angle_beta   90.00
_cell.angle_gamma   90.00
#
_symmetry.space_group_name_H-M   'P 1'
#
loop_
_entity.id
_entity.type
_entity.pdbx_description
1 polymer ?
#
loop_
_entity_poly.entity_id
_entity_poly.type
_entity_poly.pdbx_seq_one_letter_code
_entity_poly.pdbx_strand_id
1 'polypeptide(L)'
;MQERFGDDWVKQGSINLNVEYDGEGNPESFVITDNGVGLNDDNFESFRTYDSRLKSKKGGKGVGRLTWLKVFESVKIISKFELQADITQRS
;
A
#
# COMPACT_ATOMS: atom_id res chain seq x y z
N MET A 1 -3.32 -2.87 -7.83
CA MET A 1 -4.51 -2.87 -8.72
C MET A 1 -4.30 -3.61 -10.03
N GLN A 2 -3.35 -3.23 -10.90
CA GLN A 2 -3.09 -3.97 -12.16
C GLN A 2 -2.88 -5.47 -11.97
N GLU A 3 -2.13 -5.87 -10.94
CA GLU A 3 -1.90 -7.28 -10.58
C GLU A 3 -3.19 -8.03 -10.18
N ARG A 4 -4.23 -7.31 -9.70
CA ARG A 4 -5.50 -7.91 -9.30
C ARG A 4 -6.53 -7.95 -10.43
N PHE A 5 -6.63 -6.86 -11.21
CA PHE A 5 -7.72 -6.65 -12.16
C PHE A 5 -7.28 -6.71 -13.63
N GLY A 6 -6.00 -6.95 -13.93
CA GLY A 6 -5.50 -6.94 -15.30
C GLY A 6 -5.77 -5.60 -15.99
N ASP A 7 -6.29 -5.64 -17.21
CA ASP A 7 -6.59 -4.45 -18.02
C ASP A 7 -7.81 -3.66 -17.52
N ASP A 8 -8.69 -4.27 -16.74
CA ASP A 8 -9.86 -3.60 -16.16
C ASP A 8 -9.55 -2.81 -14.88
N TRP A 9 -8.27 -2.72 -14.49
CA TRP A 9 -7.86 -2.02 -13.27
C TRP A 9 -8.27 -0.54 -13.24
N VAL A 10 -8.43 0.11 -14.40
CA VAL A 10 -8.91 1.51 -14.47
C VAL A 10 -10.38 1.62 -14.06
N LYS A 11 -11.18 0.57 -14.29
CA LYS A 11 -12.61 0.55 -13.98
C LYS A 11 -12.89 0.01 -12.58
N GLN A 12 -12.11 -0.97 -12.13
CA GLN A 12 -12.38 -1.71 -10.89
C GLN A 12 -11.45 -1.30 -9.74
N GLY A 13 -10.28 -0.74 -10.06
CA GLY A 13 -9.32 -0.30 -9.07
C GLY A 13 -9.79 0.96 -8.34
N SER A 14 -9.57 1.01 -7.03
CA SER A 14 -9.84 2.17 -6.21
C SER A 14 -8.72 2.42 -5.21
N ILE A 15 -8.47 3.72 -4.96
CA ILE A 15 -7.67 4.22 -3.85
C ILE A 15 -8.53 5.27 -3.15
N ASN A 16 -8.69 5.13 -1.84
CA ASN A 16 -9.40 6.08 -1.00
C ASN A 16 -8.38 6.74 -0.06
N LEU A 17 -8.48 8.05 0.08
CA LEU A 17 -7.72 8.85 1.04
C LEU A 17 -8.71 9.46 2.03
N ASN A 18 -8.52 9.15 3.31
CA ASN A 18 -9.18 9.85 4.40
C ASN A 18 -8.14 10.69 5.14
N VAL A 19 -8.42 11.97 5.35
CA VAL A 19 -7.58 12.85 6.17
C VAL A 19 -8.31 13.09 7.49
N GLU A 20 -7.62 12.85 8.59
CA GLU A 20 -8.11 13.06 9.94
C GLU A 20 -7.57 14.40 10.44
N TYR A 21 -8.43 15.15 11.10
CA TYR A 21 -8.14 16.49 11.60
C TYR A 21 -8.26 16.50 13.12
N ASP A 22 -7.41 17.28 13.77
CA ASP A 22 -7.46 17.49 15.21
C ASP A 22 -8.69 18.33 15.63
N GLY A 23 -8.83 18.60 16.93
CA GLY A 23 -9.91 19.42 17.48
C GLY A 23 -9.89 20.89 17.06
N GLU A 24 -8.81 21.35 16.43
CA GLU A 24 -8.62 22.72 15.92
C GLU A 24 -8.83 22.80 14.40
N GLY A 25 -9.04 21.66 13.74
CA GLY A 25 -9.21 21.58 12.29
C GLY A 25 -7.91 21.53 11.50
N ASN A 26 -6.76 21.26 12.13
CA ASN A 26 -5.50 21.01 11.43
C ASN A 26 -5.40 19.52 11.04
N PRO A 27 -4.79 19.18 9.89
CA PRO A 27 -4.54 17.79 9.53
C PRO A 27 -3.59 17.12 10.54
N GLU A 28 -4.04 16.03 11.16
CA GLU A 28 -3.28 15.26 12.15
C GLU A 28 -2.75 13.95 11.54
N SER A 29 -3.57 13.31 10.71
CA SER A 29 -3.35 11.94 10.26
C SER A 29 -3.98 11.71 8.89
N PHE A 30 -3.58 10.65 8.19
CA PHE A 30 -4.33 10.18 7.04
C PHE A 30 -4.28 8.66 6.90
N VAL A 31 -5.33 8.12 6.28
CA VAL A 31 -5.47 6.72 5.94
C VAL A 31 -5.60 6.58 4.43
N ILE A 32 -4.70 5.82 3.82
CA ILE A 32 -4.79 5.44 2.41
C ILE A 32 -5.22 3.96 2.35
N THR A 33 -6.31 3.68 1.63
CA THR A 33 -6.81 2.32 1.41
C THR A 33 -6.92 2.04 -0.09
N ASP A 34 -6.32 0.96 -0.56
CA ASP A 34 -6.51 0.47 -1.93
C ASP A 34 -7.14 -0.92 -1.95
N ASN A 35 -7.77 -1.27 -3.07
CA ASN A 35 -8.36 -2.60 -3.30
C ASN A 35 -7.46 -3.50 -4.17
N GLY A 36 -6.15 -3.32 -4.13
CA GLY A 36 -5.18 -4.12 -4.88
C GLY A 36 -5.05 -5.56 -4.38
N VAL A 37 -4.03 -6.25 -4.88
CA VAL A 37 -3.71 -7.65 -4.54
C VAL A 37 -3.17 -7.82 -3.12
N GLY A 38 -2.75 -6.72 -2.49
CA GLY A 38 -2.18 -6.72 -1.14
C GLY A 38 -0.74 -7.23 -1.07
N LEU A 39 -0.27 -7.43 0.17
CA LEU A 39 1.04 -7.95 0.51
C LEU A 39 1.06 -9.49 0.45
N ASN A 40 0.82 -10.05 -0.74
CA ASN A 40 1.15 -11.45 -1.02
C ASN A 40 2.67 -11.69 -0.86
N ASP A 41 3.13 -12.93 -0.99
CA ASP A 41 4.52 -13.28 -0.64
C ASP A 41 5.57 -12.45 -1.40
N ASP A 42 5.42 -12.29 -2.71
CA ASP A 42 6.32 -11.48 -3.54
C ASP A 42 6.28 -9.99 -3.16
N ASN A 43 5.09 -9.43 -2.95
CA ASN A 43 4.95 -8.02 -2.58
C ASN A 43 5.44 -7.76 -1.15
N PHE A 44 5.25 -8.71 -0.22
CA PHE A 44 5.76 -8.62 1.14
C PHE A 44 7.28 -8.68 1.18
N GLU A 45 7.89 -9.58 0.41
CA GLU A 45 9.35 -9.66 0.31
C GLU A 45 9.95 -8.38 -0.28
N SER A 46 9.34 -7.88 -1.36
CA SER A 46 9.71 -6.59 -1.95
C SER A 46 9.52 -5.43 -0.97
N PHE A 47 8.48 -5.48 -0.13
CA PHE A 47 8.21 -4.45 0.87
C PHE A 47 9.31 -4.44 1.95
N ARG A 48 9.80 -5.60 2.38
CA ARG A 48 10.90 -5.70 3.35
C ARG A 48 12.27 -5.37 2.75
N THR A 49 12.43 -5.50 1.44
CA THR A 49 13.71 -5.28 0.74
C THR A 49 13.93 -3.80 0.40
N TYR A 50 14.83 -3.13 1.13
CA TYR A 50 15.12 -1.68 1.04
C TYR A 50 15.15 -1.12 -0.40
N ASP A 51 15.96 -1.68 -1.31
CA ASP A 51 16.10 -1.26 -2.72
C ASP A 51 15.50 -2.30 -3.70
N SER A 52 14.29 -2.78 -3.42
CA SER A 52 13.61 -3.70 -4.34
C SER A 52 13.34 -3.05 -5.69
N ARG A 53 13.85 -3.69 -6.76
CA ARG A 53 13.59 -3.32 -8.15
C ARG A 53 12.40 -4.05 -8.76
N LEU A 54 11.62 -4.78 -7.96
CA LEU A 54 10.52 -5.64 -8.45
C LEU A 54 9.55 -4.89 -9.38
N LYS A 55 9.25 -3.62 -9.08
CA LYS A 55 8.34 -2.79 -9.88
C LYS A 55 9.05 -1.73 -10.74
N SER A 56 10.37 -1.85 -10.95
CA SER A 56 11.17 -0.91 -11.75
C SER A 56 10.63 -0.71 -13.17
N LYS A 57 10.26 -1.81 -13.84
CA LYS A 57 9.63 -1.79 -15.17
C LYS A 57 8.27 -1.07 -15.21
N LYS A 58 7.61 -0.92 -14.05
CA LYS A 58 6.36 -0.19 -13.87
C LYS A 58 6.57 1.22 -13.26
N GLY A 59 7.81 1.73 -13.28
CA GLY A 59 8.17 3.04 -12.73
C GLY A 59 8.42 3.07 -11.22
N GLY A 60 8.38 1.93 -10.54
CA GLY A 60 8.64 1.81 -9.10
C GLY A 60 10.11 2.01 -8.77
N LYS A 61 10.44 3.12 -8.10
CA LYS A 61 11.82 3.48 -7.70
C LYS A 61 12.29 2.86 -6.38
N GLY A 62 11.46 2.06 -5.70
CA GLY A 62 11.81 1.40 -4.43
C GLY A 62 11.87 2.32 -3.19
N VAL A 63 11.86 3.64 -3.33
CA VAL A 63 12.14 4.58 -2.22
C VAL A 63 10.90 5.19 -1.54
N GLY A 64 9.70 5.10 -2.14
CA GLY A 64 8.52 5.84 -1.67
C GLY A 64 8.12 5.56 -0.21
N ARG A 65 8.20 4.29 0.21
CA ARG A 65 7.93 3.84 1.59
C ARG A 65 9.08 4.11 2.58
N LEU A 66 10.12 4.82 2.18
CA LEU A 66 11.13 5.29 3.14
C LEU A 66 10.79 6.70 3.59
N THR A 67 10.07 7.47 2.75
CA THR A 67 9.69 8.85 3.04
C THR A 67 8.78 8.95 4.27
N TRP A 68 7.77 8.10 4.39
CA TRP A 68 6.85 8.15 5.54
C TRP A 68 7.52 7.87 6.89
N LEU A 69 8.62 7.11 6.93
CA LEU A 69 9.38 6.82 8.15
C LEU A 69 10.17 8.04 8.63
N LYS A 70 10.39 9.01 7.73
CA LYS A 70 11.07 10.27 8.06
C LYS A 70 10.09 11.36 8.50
N VAL A 71 8.82 11.27 8.09
CA VAL A 71 7.83 12.34 8.24
C VAL A 71 6.89 12.09 9.41
N PHE A 72 6.55 10.84 9.69
CA PHE A 72 5.58 10.48 10.73
C PHE A 72 6.27 9.79 11.90
N GLU A 73 5.80 10.09 13.12
CA GLU A 73 6.24 9.42 14.34
C GLU A 73 5.80 7.96 14.39
N SER A 74 4.62 7.65 13.83
CA SER A 74 4.10 6.29 13.74
C SER A 74 3.49 6.01 12.39
N VAL A 75 3.60 4.75 11.95
CA VAL A 75 2.99 4.24 10.72
C VAL A 75 2.42 2.86 11.02
N LYS A 76 1.19 2.61 10.58
CA LYS A 76 0.55 1.29 10.64
C LYS A 76 0.15 0.86 9.24
N ILE A 77 0.48 -0.36 8.89
CA ILE A 77 0.11 -0.97 7.62
C ILE A 77 -0.77 -2.17 7.95
N ILE A 78 -1.84 -2.36 7.20
CA ILE A 78 -2.66 -3.57 7.26
C ILE A 78 -2.95 -3.95 5.82
N SER A 79 -2.67 -5.18 5.46
CA SER A 79 -2.94 -5.71 4.12
C SER A 79 -3.64 -7.04 4.21
N LYS A 80 -4.77 -7.17 3.51
CA LYS A 80 -5.48 -8.43 3.31
C LYS A 80 -5.23 -8.91 1.88
N PHE A 81 -4.91 -10.19 1.73
CA PHE A 81 -4.60 -10.81 0.45
C PHE A 81 -5.07 -12.26 0.42
N GLU A 82 -5.30 -12.80 -0.77
CA GLU A 82 -5.67 -14.20 -0.98
C GLU A 82 -4.41 -15.08 -0.95
N LEU A 83 -4.45 -16.15 -0.17
CA LEU A 83 -3.44 -17.21 -0.11
C LEU A 83 -4.15 -18.56 -0.13
N GLN A 84 -3.92 -19.36 -1.18
CA GLN A 84 -4.51 -20.70 -1.31
C GLN A 84 -6.04 -20.75 -1.11
N ALA A 85 -6.75 -19.74 -1.62
CA ALA A 85 -8.19 -19.50 -1.47
C ALA A 85 -8.69 -19.01 -0.10
N ASP A 86 -7.80 -18.83 0.88
CA ASP A 86 -8.10 -18.19 2.16
C ASP A 86 -7.69 -16.71 2.16
N ILE A 87 -8.44 -15.89 2.90
CA ILE A 87 -8.05 -14.49 3.14
C ILE A 87 -7.08 -14.43 4.31
N THR A 88 -5.86 -13.99 4.03
CA THR A 88 -4.80 -13.78 5.02
C THR A 88 -4.57 -12.28 5.26
N GLN A 89 -4.08 -11.92 6.46
CA GLN A 89 -3.71 -10.55 6.81
C GLN A 89 -2.24 -10.45 7.22
N ARG A 90 -1.56 -9.40 6.78
CA ARG A 90 -0.26 -8.94 7.27
C ARG A 90 -0.40 -7.51 7.81
N SER A 91 0.34 -7.16 8.85
CA SER A 91 0.41 -5.81 9.42
C SER A 91 1.82 -5.46 9.83
#